data_AF-A0A938U728-F1
#
_entry.id   AF-A0A938U728-F1
#
_cell.length_a   1.000
_cell.length_b   1.000
_cell.length_c   1.000
_cell.angle_alpha   90.00
_cell.angle_beta   90.00
_cell.angle_gamma   90.00
#
_symmetry.space_group_name_H-M   'P 1'
#
loop_
_entity.id
_entity.type
_entity.pdbx_description
1 polymer ?
#
loop_
_entity_poly.entity_id
_entity_poly.type
_entity_poly.pdbx_seq_one_letter_code
_entity_poly.pdbx_strand_id
1 'polypeptide(L)'
;MQPYLRNAPARRLTYCKSAVFKLGFVALVAIGMLAFTHAAYAFTLKFDQSAYSGNVWVQIEKPLAFNFNATYANGTKSIDFTDGGVTVLMSKPVKLSHIGAGGLNITFSQSAVFYVYYDDPTDNDRTAAPAFMVSPQRFQSFELTMMGGSGDQGNLTAINYFTAPLSIRSYDIHNNLLQQTGFGSATAAQIGARFAAATGGNPNAVVKDANGKIVRYLGPSNGFTGTNPWPSFIPYTKSIHAAKQQTHIKRSNGFNFAAPDNIPVYQFGADMTATANANGSLTITGSITVSVNAPIKPNNPSLPPDGQWTGATFSFSVSDTNAFNNAVYGQTAPLDNKGAVIFTGQAWSDFKTFTQATRKDPSQPHNPSTNPSLYDLGAYDTTLRMFIGEVTTGLLGGFFNSDYQVGGVALKNMYSNQWWSLNPMVAYSEIQPLHPFYNLYAAVIFDESHNTVYGVPYSDRFGTGPLVNTVSFNGTEVNYWVLGVGAPLPGTKALPGIMMLLLGNQ
;
A
#
# COMPACT_ATOMS: atom_id res chain seq x y z
N MET A 1 29.80 7.90 -34.81
CA MET A 1 29.54 7.77 -36.25
C MET A 1 28.52 6.67 -36.49
N GLN A 2 27.68 6.92 -37.49
CA GLN A 2 26.43 6.29 -37.89
C GLN A 2 26.61 4.86 -38.51
N PRO A 3 25.58 4.20 -39.06
CA PRO A 3 25.07 2.90 -38.60
C PRO A 3 25.21 1.78 -39.65
N TYR A 4 24.68 0.58 -39.37
CA TYR A 4 24.47 -0.46 -40.40
C TYR A 4 23.06 -1.07 -40.35
N LEU A 5 22.40 -1.02 -41.52
CA LEU A 5 21.15 -1.64 -41.93
C LEU A 5 21.40 -3.00 -42.61
N ARG A 6 20.42 -3.91 -42.55
CA ARG A 6 19.91 -4.82 -43.63
C ARG A 6 18.83 -5.77 -43.06
N ASN A 7 17.55 -5.65 -43.46
CA ASN A 7 16.83 -6.34 -44.56
C ASN A 7 16.56 -7.84 -44.27
N ALA A 8 15.32 -8.31 -43.99
CA ALA A 8 14.12 -8.55 -44.86
C ALA A 8 13.77 -10.08 -44.76
N PRO A 9 12.60 -10.64 -45.18
CA PRO A 9 11.56 -10.09 -46.07
C PRO A 9 10.08 -10.35 -45.68
N ALA A 10 9.20 -9.75 -46.49
CA ALA A 10 7.75 -9.83 -46.46
C ALA A 10 7.16 -11.13 -47.05
N ARG A 11 5.95 -11.50 -46.59
CA ARG A 11 4.95 -12.22 -47.38
C ARG A 11 3.55 -11.64 -47.14
N ARG A 12 2.87 -11.31 -48.25
CA ARG A 12 1.45 -10.99 -48.35
C ARG A 12 0.62 -12.28 -48.28
N LEU A 13 -0.61 -12.20 -47.76
CA LEU A 13 -1.77 -12.85 -48.36
C LEU A 13 -3.08 -12.18 -47.93
N THR A 14 -3.92 -12.05 -48.94
CA THR A 14 -5.19 -11.34 -49.12
C THR A 14 -6.34 -12.01 -48.39
N TYR A 15 -7.33 -11.25 -47.89
CA TYR A 15 -8.71 -11.75 -47.77
C TYR A 15 -9.74 -10.70 -48.17
N CYS A 16 -10.74 -11.20 -48.91
CA CYS A 16 -11.76 -10.52 -49.68
C CYS A 16 -12.76 -9.72 -48.85
N LYS A 17 -13.27 -8.65 -49.48
CA LYS A 17 -14.55 -8.03 -49.14
C LYS A 17 -15.71 -8.87 -49.70
N SER A 18 -16.69 -9.15 -48.85
CA SER A 18 -18.09 -9.26 -49.26
C SER A 18 -18.98 -8.86 -48.08
N ALA A 19 -19.59 -7.69 -48.22
CA ALA A 19 -20.72 -7.25 -47.40
C ALA A 19 -22.01 -7.85 -47.97
N VAL A 20 -22.95 -8.28 -47.13
CA VAL A 20 -24.39 -7.94 -47.18
C VAL A 20 -25.04 -8.31 -45.82
N PHE A 21 -25.41 -7.26 -45.09
CA PHE A 21 -26.59 -7.05 -44.23
C PHE A 21 -27.37 -8.25 -43.62
N LYS A 22 -27.53 -8.22 -42.28
CA LYS A 22 -28.85 -8.18 -41.62
C LYS A 22 -28.82 -7.28 -40.38
N LEU A 23 -29.47 -6.13 -40.51
CA LEU A 23 -30.05 -5.32 -39.44
C LEU A 23 -30.81 -6.24 -38.46
N GLY A 24 -30.47 -6.21 -37.18
CA GLY A 24 -31.21 -6.99 -36.18
C GLY A 24 -30.53 -7.22 -34.82
N PHE A 25 -29.40 -6.57 -34.50
CA PHE A 25 -28.72 -6.75 -33.21
C PHE A 25 -28.03 -5.48 -32.69
N VAL A 26 -28.60 -4.31 -32.99
CA VAL A 26 -28.14 -3.03 -32.43
C VAL A 26 -29.09 -2.53 -31.32
N ALA A 27 -30.29 -3.11 -31.20
CA ALA A 27 -31.26 -2.73 -30.18
C ALA A 27 -31.17 -3.54 -28.86
N LEU A 28 -30.39 -4.63 -28.80
CA LEU A 28 -30.25 -5.45 -27.57
C LEU A 28 -28.91 -5.30 -26.85
N VAL A 29 -27.88 -4.73 -27.50
CA VAL A 29 -26.63 -4.30 -26.83
C VAL A 29 -26.80 -2.90 -26.22
N ALA A 30 -27.80 -2.13 -26.66
CA ALA A 30 -28.16 -0.83 -26.09
C ALA A 30 -29.07 -0.92 -24.84
N ILE A 31 -29.54 -2.11 -24.45
CA ILE A 31 -30.40 -2.31 -23.28
C ILE A 31 -29.66 -3.03 -22.11
N GLY A 32 -28.46 -3.56 -22.37
CA GLY A 32 -27.57 -4.12 -21.33
C GLY A 32 -26.56 -3.13 -20.74
N MET A 33 -26.34 -1.99 -21.41
CA MET A 33 -25.77 -0.78 -20.80
C MET A 33 -26.93 0.10 -20.39
N LEU A 34 -27.72 -0.35 -19.41
CA LEU A 34 -28.38 0.61 -18.54
C LEU A 34 -27.24 1.45 -17.97
N ALA A 35 -27.03 2.61 -18.57
CA ALA A 35 -26.44 3.74 -17.93
C ALA A 35 -27.26 3.91 -16.66
N PHE A 36 -26.82 3.25 -15.59
CA PHE A 36 -26.91 3.85 -14.27
C PHE A 36 -26.26 5.20 -14.50
N THR A 37 -27.10 6.21 -14.72
CA THR A 37 -26.76 7.59 -14.41
C THR A 37 -26.37 7.49 -12.95
N HIS A 38 -25.08 7.23 -12.71
CA HIS A 38 -24.51 7.33 -11.39
C HIS A 38 -24.92 8.74 -10.99
N ALA A 39 -25.78 8.86 -9.98
CA ALA A 39 -26.04 10.15 -9.38
C ALA A 39 -24.66 10.79 -9.23
N ALA A 40 -24.46 11.98 -9.80
CA ALA A 40 -23.13 12.55 -9.89
C ALA A 40 -22.64 12.80 -8.46
N TYR A 41 -21.95 11.82 -7.89
CA TYR A 41 -21.40 11.91 -6.56
C TYR A 41 -20.29 12.96 -6.66
N ALA A 42 -20.53 14.10 -6.04
CA ALA A 42 -19.60 15.20 -6.00
C ALA A 42 -19.03 15.25 -4.59
N PHE A 43 -17.71 15.13 -4.49
CA PHE A 43 -16.99 15.15 -3.25
C PHE A 43 -16.11 16.40 -3.21
N THR A 44 -16.20 17.20 -2.14
CA THR A 44 -15.37 18.41 -2.04
C THR A 44 -14.14 18.17 -1.16
N LEU A 45 -12.96 18.52 -1.64
CA LEU A 45 -11.74 18.58 -0.85
C LEU A 45 -11.42 20.03 -0.47
N LYS A 46 -11.53 20.36 0.82
CA LYS A 46 -11.18 21.66 1.39
C LYS A 46 -9.79 21.60 2.03
N PHE A 47 -9.17 22.77 2.22
CA PHE A 47 -7.82 22.89 2.78
C PHE A 47 -7.81 23.82 3.99
N ASP A 48 -7.28 23.34 5.11
CA ASP A 48 -7.05 24.11 6.32
C ASP A 48 -5.54 24.40 6.45
N GLN A 49 -5.17 25.65 6.18
CA GLN A 49 -3.80 26.17 6.26
C GLN A 49 -3.54 26.92 7.58
N SER A 50 -4.38 26.76 8.60
CA SER A 50 -4.19 27.46 9.87
C SER A 50 -2.84 27.18 10.53
N ALA A 51 -2.25 25.99 10.28
CA ALA A 51 -0.93 25.60 10.77
C ALA A 51 0.25 26.07 9.90
N TYR A 52 0.02 26.63 8.71
CA TYR A 52 1.08 27.10 7.82
C TYR A 52 0.61 28.25 6.93
N SER A 53 1.21 29.43 7.09
CA SER A 53 0.83 30.64 6.35
C SER A 53 1.61 30.87 5.05
N GLY A 54 2.54 29.97 4.70
CA GLY A 54 3.29 30.07 3.46
C GLY A 54 2.42 29.72 2.25
N ASN A 55 2.97 29.94 1.06
CA ASN A 55 2.32 29.46 -0.15
C ASN A 55 2.30 27.93 -0.17
N VAL A 56 1.17 27.36 -0.55
CA VAL A 56 0.99 25.93 -0.72
C VAL A 56 0.36 25.68 -2.09
N TRP A 57 0.81 24.62 -2.75
CA TRP A 57 0.29 24.17 -4.03
C TRP A 57 -0.12 22.70 -3.94
N VAL A 58 -1.01 22.30 -4.84
CA VAL A 58 -1.33 20.90 -5.08
C VAL A 58 -0.96 20.57 -6.52
N GLN A 59 -0.29 19.44 -6.68
CA GLN A 59 -0.07 18.80 -7.96
C GLN A 59 -0.56 17.36 -7.86
N ILE A 60 -1.31 16.90 -8.86
CA ILE A 60 -1.99 15.61 -8.81
C ILE A 60 -1.37 14.69 -9.83
N GLU A 61 -1.01 13.49 -9.40
CA GLU A 61 -0.66 12.37 -10.26
C GLU A 61 -1.92 11.55 -10.54
N LYS A 62 -2.17 11.26 -11.81
CA LYS A 62 -3.16 10.27 -12.21
C LYS A 62 -2.49 9.21 -13.08
N PRO A 63 -2.62 7.90 -12.79
CA PRO A 63 -2.17 6.89 -13.73
C PRO A 63 -2.79 7.12 -15.11
N LEU A 64 -2.00 7.01 -16.19
CA LEU A 64 -2.45 7.42 -17.54
C LEU A 64 -3.71 6.66 -18.02
N ALA A 65 -3.89 5.43 -17.56
CA ALA A 65 -5.06 4.60 -17.86
C ALA A 65 -6.32 5.01 -17.08
N PHE A 66 -6.20 5.92 -16.11
CA PHE A 66 -7.26 6.28 -15.18
C PHE A 66 -7.79 7.69 -15.44
N ASN A 67 -9.07 7.86 -15.12
CA ASN A 67 -9.78 9.12 -15.24
C ASN A 67 -9.63 9.93 -13.95
N PHE A 68 -9.60 11.25 -14.12
CA PHE A 68 -9.66 12.20 -13.02
C PHE A 68 -10.45 13.41 -13.51
N ASN A 69 -11.41 13.88 -12.71
CA ASN A 69 -12.19 15.07 -13.00
C ASN A 69 -12.41 15.85 -11.71
N ALA A 70 -11.87 17.07 -11.69
CA ALA A 70 -12.09 18.00 -10.61
C ALA A 70 -12.05 19.45 -11.08
N THR A 71 -12.84 20.29 -10.41
CA THR A 71 -12.94 21.72 -10.68
C THR A 71 -12.74 22.54 -9.42
N TYR A 72 -12.29 23.78 -9.56
CA TYR A 72 -12.08 24.73 -8.47
C TYR A 72 -12.53 26.13 -8.90
N ALA A 73 -12.43 27.10 -8.00
CA ALA A 73 -12.97 28.45 -8.21
C ALA A 73 -14.45 28.41 -8.63
N ASN A 74 -15.26 27.69 -7.84
CA ASN A 74 -16.70 27.49 -8.06
C ASN A 74 -17.03 26.89 -9.43
N GLY A 75 -16.21 25.94 -9.91
CA GLY A 75 -16.44 25.24 -11.18
C GLY A 75 -15.90 25.96 -12.42
N THR A 76 -15.33 27.16 -12.28
CA THR A 76 -14.86 27.95 -13.43
C THR A 76 -13.50 27.50 -13.97
N LYS A 77 -12.76 26.69 -13.21
CA LYS A 77 -11.46 26.16 -13.61
C LYS A 77 -11.39 24.66 -13.35
N SER A 78 -10.64 23.94 -14.18
CA SER A 78 -10.42 22.49 -14.06
C SER A 78 -8.95 22.19 -13.77
N ILE A 79 -8.68 21.03 -13.18
CA ILE A 79 -7.32 20.51 -13.06
C ILE A 79 -6.83 20.09 -14.45
N ASP A 80 -5.70 20.66 -14.88
CA ASP A 80 -5.16 20.49 -16.23
C ASP A 80 -4.04 19.45 -16.27
N PHE A 81 -4.25 18.37 -17.02
CA PHE A 81 -3.25 17.32 -17.29
C PHE A 81 -2.65 17.44 -18.69
N THR A 82 -2.81 18.56 -19.37
CA THR A 82 -2.29 18.76 -20.73
C THR A 82 -0.93 19.44 -20.70
N ASP A 83 0.01 18.94 -21.49
CA ASP A 83 1.29 19.59 -21.80
C ASP A 83 1.59 19.44 -23.30
N GLY A 84 1.86 20.55 -23.98
CA GLY A 84 2.04 20.54 -25.44
C GLY A 84 0.86 19.93 -26.24
N GLY A 85 -0.36 19.94 -25.69
CA GLY A 85 -1.54 19.31 -26.31
C GLY A 85 -1.70 17.81 -26.04
N VAL A 86 -0.83 17.20 -25.23
CA VAL A 86 -0.87 15.78 -24.86
C VAL A 86 -1.19 15.63 -23.38
N THR A 87 -1.97 14.61 -23.02
CA THR A 87 -2.20 14.25 -21.62
C THR A 87 -0.93 13.67 -21.00
N VAL A 88 -0.48 14.27 -19.90
CA VAL A 88 0.67 13.84 -19.11
C VAL A 88 0.24 13.29 -17.73
N LEU A 89 1.20 12.72 -17.00
CA LEU A 89 0.98 12.04 -15.72
C LEU A 89 0.54 13.01 -14.61
N MET A 90 1.20 14.17 -14.54
CA MET A 90 1.01 15.16 -13.48
C MET A 90 0.19 16.35 -13.95
N SER A 91 -0.70 16.84 -13.09
CA SER A 91 -1.42 18.08 -13.34
C SER A 91 -0.47 19.28 -13.39
N LYS A 92 -0.92 20.39 -13.98
CA LYS A 92 -0.35 21.69 -13.66
C LYS A 92 -0.53 21.96 -12.16
N PRO A 93 0.48 22.53 -11.48
CA PRO A 93 0.32 22.95 -10.10
C PRO A 93 -0.78 23.99 -9.92
N VAL A 94 -1.56 23.84 -8.85
CA VAL A 94 -2.57 24.82 -8.45
C VAL A 94 -2.28 25.30 -7.04
N LYS A 95 -2.04 26.60 -6.89
CA LYS A 95 -1.87 27.23 -5.59
C LYS A 95 -3.18 27.17 -4.80
N LEU A 96 -3.12 26.83 -3.51
CA LEU A 96 -4.31 26.71 -2.66
C LEU A 96 -5.11 28.02 -2.58
N SER A 97 -4.44 29.18 -2.65
CA SER A 97 -5.12 30.48 -2.71
C SER A 97 -5.95 30.68 -3.98
N HIS A 98 -5.64 29.98 -5.08
CA HIS A 98 -6.46 30.01 -6.31
C HIS A 98 -7.63 29.02 -6.25
N ILE A 99 -7.52 27.96 -5.45
CA ILE A 99 -8.63 27.03 -5.17
C ILE A 99 -9.69 27.76 -4.32
N GLY A 100 -9.24 28.46 -3.28
CA GLY A 100 -10.10 29.24 -2.39
C GLY A 100 -10.86 28.39 -1.38
N ALA A 101 -11.71 29.05 -0.56
CA ALA A 101 -12.45 28.41 0.52
C ALA A 101 -13.49 27.38 0.06
N GLY A 102 -13.93 27.46 -1.21
CA GLY A 102 -14.84 26.49 -1.82
C GLY A 102 -14.22 25.10 -2.03
N GLY A 103 -12.89 25.01 -2.01
CA GLY A 103 -12.18 23.75 -2.20
C GLY A 103 -12.14 23.25 -3.65
N LEU A 104 -11.68 22.02 -3.81
CA LEU A 104 -11.64 21.29 -5.06
C LEU A 104 -12.86 20.35 -5.12
N ASN A 105 -13.76 20.58 -6.06
CA ASN A 105 -14.90 19.70 -6.31
C ASN A 105 -14.48 18.55 -7.23
N ILE A 106 -14.42 17.33 -6.70
CA ILE A 106 -13.99 16.11 -7.37
C ILE A 106 -15.22 15.29 -7.71
N THR A 107 -15.44 15.04 -9.01
CA THR A 107 -16.54 14.19 -9.49
C THR A 107 -16.05 12.82 -9.92
N PHE A 108 -14.75 12.66 -10.14
CA PHE A 108 -14.13 11.37 -10.39
C PHE A 108 -12.64 11.38 -10.03
N SER A 109 -12.17 10.37 -9.32
CA SER A 109 -10.75 10.13 -9.02
C SER A 109 -10.53 8.63 -8.87
N GLN A 110 -9.69 8.02 -9.70
CA GLN A 110 -9.33 6.61 -9.55
C GLN A 110 -7.85 6.50 -9.19
N SER A 111 -7.56 6.14 -7.94
CA SER A 111 -6.20 5.94 -7.42
C SER A 111 -5.26 7.13 -7.69
N ALA A 112 -5.73 8.36 -7.50
CA ALA A 112 -4.90 9.54 -7.69
C ALA A 112 -4.03 9.83 -6.46
N VAL A 113 -2.81 10.32 -6.69
CA VAL A 113 -1.90 10.78 -5.64
C VAL A 113 -1.82 12.29 -5.68
N PHE A 114 -2.12 12.92 -4.56
CA PHE A 114 -2.08 14.37 -4.39
C PHE A 114 -0.79 14.75 -3.67
N TYR A 115 0.04 15.54 -4.31
CA TYR A 115 1.26 16.10 -3.72
C TYR A 115 0.99 17.53 -3.24
N VAL A 116 1.09 17.74 -1.93
CA VAL A 116 0.99 19.05 -1.29
C VAL A 116 2.38 19.64 -1.21
N TYR A 117 2.64 20.67 -2.00
CA TYR A 117 3.93 21.36 -2.11
C TYR A 117 3.96 22.63 -1.27
N TYR A 118 5.11 22.87 -0.64
CA TYR A 118 5.39 24.07 0.15
C TYR A 118 6.40 25.02 -0.53
N ASP A 119 6.95 24.57 -1.65
CA ASP A 119 7.79 25.31 -2.59
C ASP A 119 7.07 25.33 -3.95
N ASP A 120 7.36 26.31 -4.82
CA ASP A 120 6.70 26.44 -6.12
C ASP A 120 7.11 25.28 -7.06
N PRO A 121 6.17 24.41 -7.50
CA PRO A 121 6.48 23.29 -8.38
C PRO A 121 6.15 23.58 -9.86
N THR A 122 5.92 24.84 -10.24
CA THR A 122 5.51 25.22 -11.60
C THR A 122 6.46 24.71 -12.70
N ASP A 123 7.76 24.63 -12.41
CA ASP A 123 8.79 24.17 -13.34
C ASP A 123 9.08 22.65 -13.24
N ASN A 124 8.30 21.90 -12.45
CA ASN A 124 8.49 20.45 -12.33
C ASN A 124 8.14 19.74 -13.63
N ASP A 125 8.92 18.71 -13.96
CA ASP A 125 8.54 17.75 -15.00
C ASP A 125 7.19 17.11 -14.63
N ARG A 126 6.28 17.07 -15.60
CA ARG A 126 4.93 16.53 -15.45
C ARG A 126 4.75 15.14 -16.04
N THR A 127 5.81 14.56 -16.59
CA THR A 127 5.82 13.21 -17.17
C THR A 127 6.14 12.12 -16.14
N ALA A 128 6.63 12.50 -14.96
CA ALA A 128 6.98 11.60 -13.87
C ALA A 128 6.54 12.14 -12.51
N ALA A 129 6.34 11.22 -11.56
CA ALA A 129 6.12 11.58 -10.17
C ALA A 129 7.37 12.28 -9.58
N PRO A 130 7.20 13.11 -8.53
CA PRO A 130 8.32 13.85 -7.93
C PRO A 130 9.35 12.89 -7.34
N ALA A 131 10.63 13.09 -7.68
CA ALA A 131 11.73 12.24 -7.24
C ALA A 131 12.06 12.46 -5.74
N PHE A 132 11.24 11.91 -4.85
CA PHE A 132 11.28 12.16 -3.40
C PHE A 132 12.63 11.87 -2.72
N MET A 133 13.44 10.96 -3.29
CA MET A 133 14.76 10.59 -2.78
C MET A 133 15.82 11.69 -2.96
N VAL A 134 15.61 12.61 -3.91
CA VAL A 134 16.65 13.58 -4.31
C VAL A 134 16.12 15.00 -4.49
N SER A 135 14.81 15.19 -4.66
CA SER A 135 14.22 16.51 -4.89
C SER A 135 14.39 17.39 -3.64
N PRO A 136 14.97 18.60 -3.80
CA PRO A 136 15.11 19.56 -2.71
C PRO A 136 13.79 20.23 -2.34
N GLN A 137 12.73 20.06 -3.14
CA GLN A 137 11.42 20.64 -2.85
C GLN A 137 10.73 19.89 -1.71
N ARG A 138 10.06 20.67 -0.86
CA ARG A 138 9.22 20.17 0.23
C ARG A 138 7.84 19.83 -0.30
N PHE A 139 7.49 18.55 -0.20
CA PHE A 139 6.15 18.06 -0.48
C PHE A 139 5.81 16.82 0.36
N GLN A 140 4.52 16.63 0.64
CA GLN A 140 3.96 15.44 1.27
C GLN A 140 2.77 14.95 0.43
N SER A 141 2.66 13.64 0.23
CA SER A 141 1.56 13.06 -0.54
C SER A 141 0.41 12.52 0.33
N PHE A 142 -0.76 12.41 -0.28
CA PHE A 142 -1.87 11.57 0.16
C PHE A 142 -2.59 10.98 -1.06
N GLU A 143 -3.40 9.96 -0.86
CA GLU A 143 -4.07 9.21 -1.94
C GLU A 143 -5.59 9.35 -1.82
N LEU A 144 -6.29 9.36 -2.96
CA LEU A 144 -7.74 9.51 -3.00
C LEU A 144 -8.38 8.76 -4.17
N THR A 145 -9.32 7.89 -3.85
CA THR A 145 -10.27 7.27 -4.79
C THR A 145 -11.68 7.78 -4.52
N MET A 146 -12.40 8.13 -5.58
CA MET A 146 -13.77 8.61 -5.63
C MET A 146 -14.35 8.29 -7.01
N MET A 147 -14.96 7.12 -7.14
CA MET A 147 -15.64 6.62 -8.33
C MET A 147 -17.18 6.55 -8.14
N GLY A 148 -17.67 6.88 -6.93
CA GLY A 148 -19.08 6.84 -6.54
C GLY A 148 -19.50 5.54 -5.83
N GLY A 149 -18.57 4.64 -5.53
CA GLY A 149 -18.82 3.41 -4.77
C GLY A 149 -18.71 3.66 -3.26
N SER A 150 -19.59 3.05 -2.45
CA SER A 150 -19.57 3.20 -0.99
C SER A 150 -18.25 2.78 -0.32
N GLY A 151 -17.47 1.91 -0.98
CA GLY A 151 -16.14 1.48 -0.54
C GLY A 151 -15.00 2.40 -0.99
N ASP A 152 -15.28 3.49 -1.71
CA ASP A 152 -14.23 4.41 -2.16
C ASP A 152 -13.60 5.15 -0.97
N GLN A 153 -12.27 5.17 -0.98
CA GLN A 153 -11.46 5.60 0.14
C GLN A 153 -10.20 6.32 -0.32
N GLY A 154 -9.56 7.01 0.61
CA GLY A 154 -8.20 7.50 0.48
C GLY A 154 -7.46 7.43 1.81
N ASN A 155 -6.21 7.87 1.80
CA ASN A 155 -5.32 7.69 2.95
C ASN A 155 -4.17 8.69 2.96
N LEU A 156 -3.62 8.86 4.15
CA LEU A 156 -2.33 9.50 4.38
C LEU A 156 -1.24 8.43 4.41
N THR A 157 -0.15 8.66 3.69
CA THR A 157 1.00 7.75 3.70
C THR A 157 2.29 8.49 3.96
N ALA A 158 3.10 7.90 4.82
CA ALA A 158 4.46 8.29 5.09
C ALA A 158 5.38 7.06 4.99
N ILE A 159 5.00 6.00 4.26
CA ILE A 159 5.82 4.78 4.10
C ILE A 159 7.20 5.13 3.53
N ASN A 160 7.21 5.88 2.43
CA ASN A 160 8.44 6.22 1.72
C ASN A 160 9.17 7.40 2.36
N TYR A 161 8.46 8.37 2.91
CA TYR A 161 9.08 9.54 3.50
C TYR A 161 8.12 10.39 4.33
N PHE A 162 8.71 11.27 5.14
CA PHE A 162 8.02 12.31 5.88
C PHE A 162 8.65 13.68 5.60
N THR A 163 7.80 14.65 5.23
CA THR A 163 8.15 16.06 5.02
C THR A 163 7.35 16.99 5.93
N ALA A 164 6.05 16.72 6.07
CA ALA A 164 5.11 17.58 6.79
C ALA A 164 3.95 16.74 7.37
N PRO A 165 3.43 17.10 8.56
CA PRO A 165 2.24 16.45 9.08
C PRO A 165 1.01 16.90 8.29
N LEU A 166 0.19 15.92 7.88
CA LEU A 166 -1.13 16.12 7.28
C LEU A 166 -2.21 15.47 8.14
N SER A 167 -3.45 15.95 8.01
CA SER A 167 -4.64 15.31 8.58
C SER A 167 -5.81 15.39 7.61
N ILE A 168 -6.74 14.43 7.71
CA ILE A 168 -8.00 14.44 6.96
C ILE A 168 -9.14 14.31 7.97
N ARG A 169 -10.14 15.18 7.82
CA ARG A 169 -11.43 15.10 8.53
C ARG A 169 -12.55 14.98 7.49
N SER A 170 -13.39 13.96 7.60
CA SER A 170 -14.54 13.77 6.71
C SER A 170 -15.84 14.24 7.36
N TYR A 171 -16.73 14.81 6.57
CA TYR A 171 -17.97 15.42 7.06
C TYR A 171 -19.16 15.07 6.17
N ASP A 172 -20.35 15.02 6.78
CA ASP A 172 -21.62 14.94 6.06
C ASP A 172 -22.09 16.34 5.57
N ILE A 173 -23.28 16.39 4.97
CA ILE A 173 -23.88 17.64 4.47
C ILE A 173 -24.27 18.63 5.57
N HIS A 174 -24.45 18.16 6.81
CA HIS A 174 -24.79 18.97 7.97
C HIS A 174 -23.56 19.46 8.75
N ASN A 175 -22.35 19.17 8.25
CA ASN A 175 -21.05 19.43 8.88
C ASN A 175 -20.82 18.60 10.16
N ASN A 176 -21.47 17.44 10.30
CA ASN A 176 -21.11 16.47 11.35
C ASN A 176 -19.81 15.76 10.94
N LEU A 177 -18.86 15.66 11.89
CA LEU A 177 -17.63 14.91 11.68
C LEU A 177 -17.94 13.41 11.62
N LEU A 178 -17.48 12.73 10.58
CA LEU A 178 -17.66 11.30 10.37
C LEU A 178 -16.41 10.51 10.74
N GLN A 179 -15.24 10.93 10.22
CA GLN A 179 -13.94 10.31 10.49
C GLN A 179 -12.86 11.37 10.63
N GLN A 180 -11.81 11.07 11.39
CA GLN A 180 -10.60 11.87 11.49
C GLN A 180 -9.36 10.98 11.48
N THR A 181 -8.36 11.35 10.70
CA THR A 181 -7.10 10.62 10.52
C THR A 181 -5.94 11.61 10.36
N GLY A 182 -4.71 11.20 10.66
CA GLY A 182 -3.50 11.97 10.42
C GLY A 182 -2.62 12.19 11.64
N PHE A 183 -1.61 13.04 11.46
CA PHE A 183 -0.72 13.42 12.54
C PHE A 183 -1.44 14.29 13.58
N GLY A 184 -1.08 14.11 14.85
CA GLY A 184 -1.60 14.85 15.98
C GLY A 184 -0.96 16.24 16.15
N SER A 185 -0.72 16.63 17.40
CA SER A 185 -0.22 17.96 17.78
C SER A 185 1.30 18.13 17.68
N ALA A 186 2.03 17.12 17.19
CA ALA A 186 3.46 17.24 17.00
C ALA A 186 3.81 18.06 15.75
N THR A 187 4.83 18.88 15.89
CA THR A 187 5.40 19.67 14.80
C THR A 187 6.27 18.79 13.90
N ALA A 188 6.46 19.19 12.64
CA ALA A 188 7.40 18.52 11.74
C ALA A 188 8.80 18.44 12.35
N ALA A 189 9.26 19.49 13.04
CA ALA A 189 10.55 19.50 13.74
C ALA A 189 10.66 18.44 14.85
N GLN A 190 9.62 18.27 15.68
CA GLN A 190 9.59 17.25 16.73
C GLN A 190 9.63 15.83 16.14
N ILE A 191 8.79 15.57 15.14
CA ILE A 191 8.76 14.29 14.42
C ILE A 191 10.13 14.01 13.77
N GLY A 192 10.70 15.02 13.11
CA GLY A 192 12.03 14.94 12.51
C GLY A 192 13.15 14.65 13.51
N ALA A 193 13.11 15.24 14.71
CA ALA A 193 14.08 14.96 15.76
C ALA A 193 14.03 13.49 16.22
N ARG A 194 12.83 12.89 16.27
CA ARG A 194 12.68 11.46 16.58
C ARG A 194 13.27 10.57 15.49
N PHE A 195 13.09 10.91 14.21
CA PHE A 195 13.75 10.20 13.11
C PHE A 195 15.28 10.35 13.12
N ALA A 196 15.78 11.55 13.42
CA ALA A 196 17.22 11.78 13.58
C ALA A 196 17.80 10.92 14.70
N ALA A 197 17.10 10.80 15.84
CA ALA A 197 17.51 9.92 16.94
C ALA A 197 17.52 8.44 16.52
N ALA A 198 16.46 7.98 15.84
CA ALA A 198 16.33 6.59 15.39
C ALA A 198 17.39 6.16 14.36
N THR A 199 17.93 7.11 13.58
CA THR A 199 18.96 6.88 12.56
C THR A 199 20.37 7.26 13.03
N GLY A 200 20.54 7.74 14.26
CA GLY A 200 21.80 8.29 14.75
C GLY A 200 22.31 9.49 13.94
N GLY A 201 21.41 10.23 13.30
CA GLY A 201 21.73 11.37 12.43
C GLY A 201 22.36 10.99 11.09
N ASN A 202 22.16 9.76 10.61
CA ASN A 202 22.74 9.29 9.35
C ASN A 202 22.31 10.19 8.16
N PRO A 203 23.26 10.77 7.40
CA PRO A 203 22.93 11.69 6.30
C PRO A 203 22.16 11.03 5.16
N ASN A 204 22.25 9.69 4.99
CA ASN A 204 21.51 8.97 3.96
C ASN A 204 20.01 8.84 4.29
N ALA A 205 19.58 9.11 5.53
CA ALA A 205 18.17 9.11 5.92
C ALA A 205 17.44 10.41 5.57
N VAL A 206 18.13 11.42 5.03
CA VAL A 206 17.54 12.75 4.80
C VAL A 206 17.80 13.27 3.41
N VAL A 207 16.86 14.09 2.93
CA VAL A 207 17.06 14.96 1.77
C VAL A 207 17.21 16.39 2.28
N LYS A 208 18.14 17.14 1.69
CA LYS A 208 18.42 18.53 2.04
C LYS A 208 18.17 19.47 0.86
N ASP A 209 17.78 20.70 1.16
CA ASP A 209 17.73 21.78 0.17
C ASP A 209 19.13 22.34 -0.15
N ALA A 210 19.20 23.30 -1.07
CA ALA A 210 20.44 23.98 -1.45
C ALA A 210 21.12 24.75 -0.30
N ASN A 211 20.38 25.06 0.78
CA ASN A 211 20.90 25.72 1.98
C ASN A 211 21.33 24.72 3.07
N GLY A 212 21.30 23.41 2.77
CA GLY A 212 21.65 22.34 3.70
C GLY A 212 20.58 22.03 4.76
N LYS A 213 19.37 22.59 4.64
CA LYS A 213 18.25 22.31 5.56
C LYS A 213 17.60 21.00 5.18
N ILE A 214 17.28 20.18 6.17
CA ILE A 214 16.54 18.93 5.96
C ILE A 214 15.11 19.28 5.51
N VAL A 215 14.72 18.76 4.35
CA VAL A 215 13.38 18.91 3.79
C VAL A 215 12.54 17.66 3.93
N ARG A 216 13.17 16.51 4.21
CA ARG A 216 12.50 15.20 4.26
C ARG A 216 13.34 14.16 4.99
N TYR A 217 12.69 13.27 5.73
CA TYR A 217 13.26 12.01 6.19
C TYR A 217 12.77 10.86 5.32
N LEU A 218 13.67 9.99 4.90
CA LEU A 218 13.40 8.85 4.02
C LEU A 218 13.08 7.61 4.86
N GLY A 219 11.93 6.99 4.60
CA GLY A 219 11.52 5.75 5.21
C GLY A 219 12.44 4.57 4.81
N PRO A 220 12.48 3.51 5.63
CA PRO A 220 13.41 2.41 5.45
C PRO A 220 13.06 1.47 4.30
N SER A 221 11.84 1.55 3.75
CA SER A 221 11.37 0.73 2.63
C SER A 221 11.93 1.18 1.27
N ASN A 222 12.68 2.28 1.21
CA ASN A 222 13.26 2.76 -0.02
C ASN A 222 14.50 1.94 -0.43
N GLY A 223 14.78 1.91 -1.74
CA GLY A 223 16.05 1.40 -2.25
C GLY A 223 17.18 2.41 -2.02
N PHE A 224 17.99 2.19 -0.99
CA PHE A 224 19.21 2.97 -0.76
C PHE A 224 20.36 2.42 -1.60
N THR A 225 21.17 3.30 -2.18
CA THR A 225 22.37 2.92 -2.95
C THR A 225 23.51 2.39 -2.09
N GLY A 226 23.46 2.63 -0.78
CA GLY A 226 24.38 2.09 0.23
C GLY A 226 23.64 1.35 1.34
N THR A 227 24.27 1.24 2.50
CA THR A 227 23.63 0.66 3.69
C THR A 227 22.38 1.44 4.06
N ASN A 228 21.28 0.72 4.30
CA ASN A 228 20.04 1.29 4.81
C ASN A 228 20.35 2.09 6.09
N PRO A 229 19.98 3.38 6.19
CA PRO A 229 20.35 4.23 7.31
C PRO A 229 19.61 3.87 8.61
N TRP A 230 18.64 2.96 8.54
CA TRP A 230 17.86 2.50 9.67
C TRP A 230 18.48 1.26 10.32
N PRO A 231 18.21 1.00 11.63
CA PRO A 231 18.80 -0.13 12.34
C PRO A 231 18.54 -1.48 11.66
N SER A 232 19.54 -2.36 11.67
CA SER A 232 19.34 -3.71 11.15
C SER A 232 18.47 -4.55 12.09
N PHE A 233 17.70 -5.48 11.51
CA PHE A 233 16.94 -6.49 12.25
C PHE A 233 17.79 -7.69 12.74
N ILE A 234 19.07 -7.80 12.36
CA ILE A 234 19.93 -8.93 12.75
C ILE A 234 20.09 -9.05 14.29
N PRO A 235 20.36 -7.97 15.06
CA PRO A 235 20.41 -8.07 16.52
C PRO A 235 19.10 -8.59 17.12
N TYR A 236 17.96 -8.19 16.55
CA TYR A 236 16.66 -8.64 17.00
C TYR A 236 16.47 -10.15 16.75
N THR A 237 16.73 -10.64 15.53
CA THR A 237 16.61 -12.08 15.25
C THR A 237 17.59 -12.92 16.07
N LYS A 238 18.79 -12.41 16.37
CA LYS A 238 19.70 -13.05 17.34
C LYS A 238 19.13 -13.10 18.76
N SER A 239 18.43 -12.07 19.21
CA SER A 239 17.76 -12.09 20.53
C SER A 239 16.64 -13.13 20.59
N ILE A 240 15.86 -13.28 19.52
CA ILE A 240 14.82 -14.33 19.39
C ILE A 240 15.47 -15.71 19.47
N HIS A 241 16.60 -15.92 18.79
CA HIS A 241 17.37 -17.16 18.88
C HIS A 241 17.87 -17.44 20.30
N ALA A 242 18.45 -16.44 20.97
CA ALA A 242 18.94 -16.58 22.35
C ALA A 242 17.83 -16.94 23.33
N ALA A 243 16.63 -16.40 23.13
CA ALA A 243 15.42 -16.74 23.90
C ALA A 243 14.85 -18.12 23.53
N LYS A 244 15.35 -18.77 22.48
CA LYS A 244 14.81 -20.02 21.90
C LYS A 244 13.33 -19.92 21.55
N GLN A 245 12.88 -18.71 21.19
CA GLN A 245 11.49 -18.48 20.84
C GLN A 245 11.21 -18.98 19.43
N GLN A 246 10.08 -19.67 19.27
CA GLN A 246 9.48 -20.00 17.99
C GLN A 246 8.20 -19.20 17.81
N THR A 247 7.86 -18.90 16.55
CA THR A 247 6.66 -18.13 16.24
C THR A 247 5.86 -18.83 15.16
N HIS A 248 4.57 -19.04 15.41
CA HIS A 248 3.68 -19.71 14.47
C HIS A 248 3.07 -18.71 13.49
N ILE A 249 3.35 -18.94 12.21
CA ILE A 249 2.88 -18.14 11.09
C ILE A 249 1.65 -18.83 10.51
N LYS A 250 0.50 -18.16 10.64
CA LYS A 250 -0.79 -18.67 10.21
C LYS A 250 -1.61 -17.58 9.58
N ARG A 251 -1.88 -17.70 8.27
CA ARG A 251 -2.77 -16.80 7.51
C ARG A 251 -3.19 -17.46 6.22
N SER A 252 -4.36 -17.09 5.71
CA SER A 252 -4.83 -17.51 4.39
C SER A 252 -5.27 -16.34 3.52
N ASN A 253 -5.24 -16.54 2.22
CA ASN A 253 -5.79 -15.66 1.19
C ASN A 253 -6.69 -16.45 0.23
N GLY A 254 -7.74 -15.78 -0.25
CA GLY A 254 -8.74 -16.38 -1.13
C GLY A 254 -8.55 -15.98 -2.59
N PHE A 255 -8.81 -16.91 -3.50
CA PHE A 255 -8.81 -16.69 -4.94
C PHE A 255 -10.03 -17.33 -5.59
N ASN A 256 -10.60 -16.63 -6.56
CA ASN A 256 -11.69 -17.12 -7.38
C ASN A 256 -11.56 -16.57 -8.79
N PHE A 257 -12.21 -17.26 -9.74
CA PHE A 257 -12.34 -16.74 -11.10
C PHE A 257 -13.37 -15.61 -11.14
N ALA A 258 -13.37 -14.83 -12.22
CA ALA A 258 -14.42 -13.84 -12.44
C ALA A 258 -15.80 -14.51 -12.59
N ALA A 259 -16.86 -13.79 -12.22
CA ALA A 259 -18.23 -14.23 -12.46
C ALA A 259 -18.44 -14.60 -13.94
N PRO A 260 -19.26 -15.63 -14.25
CA PRO A 260 -20.10 -16.42 -13.33
C PRO A 260 -19.37 -17.58 -12.62
N ASP A 261 -18.06 -17.73 -12.81
CA ASP A 261 -17.26 -18.85 -12.30
C ASP A 261 -16.56 -18.55 -10.96
N ASN A 262 -17.07 -17.56 -10.22
CA ASN A 262 -16.50 -17.09 -8.96
C ASN A 262 -16.67 -18.06 -7.78
N ILE A 263 -17.21 -19.25 -8.05
CA ILE A 263 -17.35 -20.38 -7.14
C ILE A 263 -16.77 -21.63 -7.85
N PRO A 264 -15.86 -22.39 -7.21
CA PRO A 264 -15.43 -22.22 -5.83
C PRO A 264 -14.39 -21.10 -5.61
N VAL A 265 -14.27 -20.69 -4.35
CA VAL A 265 -13.16 -19.91 -3.82
C VAL A 265 -12.12 -20.86 -3.22
N TYR A 266 -10.89 -20.75 -3.71
CA TYR A 266 -9.71 -21.46 -3.21
C TYR A 266 -9.05 -20.62 -2.13
N GLN A 267 -8.86 -21.18 -0.93
CA GLN A 267 -8.16 -20.55 0.17
C GLN A 267 -6.80 -21.21 0.32
N PHE A 268 -5.71 -20.47 0.11
CA PHE A 268 -4.36 -20.95 0.36
C PHE A 268 -3.84 -20.32 1.64
N GLY A 269 -3.07 -21.07 2.44
CA GLY A 269 -2.58 -20.54 3.70
C GLY A 269 -1.25 -21.11 4.16
N ALA A 270 -0.67 -20.45 5.16
CA ALA A 270 0.47 -20.94 5.91
C ALA A 270 -0.01 -21.60 7.19
N ASP A 271 0.59 -22.74 7.52
CA ASP A 271 0.66 -23.25 8.89
C ASP A 271 2.12 -23.64 9.14
N MET A 272 2.91 -22.66 9.58
CA MET A 272 4.37 -22.76 9.62
C MET A 272 4.94 -22.25 10.94
N THR A 273 6.16 -22.65 11.24
CA THR A 273 6.92 -22.19 12.41
C THR A 273 8.17 -21.45 11.95
N ALA A 274 8.31 -20.20 12.37
CA ALA A 274 9.51 -19.39 12.18
C ALA A 274 10.47 -19.60 13.36
N THR A 275 11.73 -19.89 13.03
CA THR A 275 12.83 -20.08 13.98
C THR A 275 14.01 -19.19 13.58
N ALA A 276 14.56 -18.46 14.55
CA ALA A 276 15.77 -17.68 14.34
C ALA A 276 17.03 -18.51 14.60
N ASN A 277 18.05 -18.31 13.76
CA ASN A 277 19.35 -18.96 13.86
C ASN A 277 20.36 -18.03 14.57
N ALA A 278 21.46 -18.60 15.07
CA ALA A 278 22.49 -17.88 15.82
C ALA A 278 23.14 -16.71 15.05
N ASN A 279 23.21 -16.80 13.72
CA ASN A 279 23.74 -15.73 12.88
C ASN A 279 22.71 -14.61 12.60
N GLY A 280 21.44 -14.78 12.98
CA GLY A 280 20.33 -13.86 12.73
C GLY A 280 19.50 -14.17 11.48
N SER A 281 19.82 -15.21 10.71
CA SER A 281 18.91 -15.70 9.66
C SER A 281 17.65 -16.30 10.26
N LEU A 282 16.59 -16.38 9.47
CA LEU A 282 15.35 -17.06 9.84
C LEU A 282 15.12 -18.29 8.97
N THR A 283 14.63 -19.37 9.57
CA THR A 283 14.15 -20.56 8.88
C THR A 283 12.68 -20.75 9.23
N ILE A 284 11.83 -20.90 8.22
CA ILE A 284 10.39 -21.06 8.36
C ILE A 284 10.00 -22.39 7.73
N THR A 285 9.41 -23.28 8.51
CA THR A 285 9.07 -24.65 8.08
C THR A 285 7.64 -25.00 8.45
N GLY A 286 6.94 -25.76 7.60
CA GLY A 286 5.63 -26.31 7.92
C GLY A 286 4.88 -26.75 6.67
N SER A 287 3.62 -26.32 6.59
CA SER A 287 2.68 -26.70 5.54
C SER A 287 2.14 -25.50 4.77
N ILE A 288 1.90 -25.70 3.49
CA ILE A 288 1.00 -24.85 2.68
C ILE A 288 -0.38 -25.50 2.76
N THR A 289 -1.34 -24.82 3.36
CA THR A 289 -2.71 -25.30 3.49
C THR A 289 -3.55 -24.89 2.29
N VAL A 290 -4.54 -25.70 1.94
CA VAL A 290 -5.52 -25.40 0.91
C VAL A 290 -6.90 -25.90 1.32
N SER A 291 -7.89 -25.04 1.18
CA SER A 291 -9.30 -25.41 1.30
C SER A 291 -10.13 -24.76 0.19
N VAL A 292 -11.31 -25.33 -0.07
CA VAL A 292 -12.18 -24.89 -1.17
C VAL A 292 -13.61 -24.87 -0.64
N ASN A 293 -14.34 -23.77 -0.85
CA ASN A 293 -15.67 -23.57 -0.26
C ASN A 293 -16.83 -24.19 -1.06
N ALA A 294 -16.54 -24.85 -2.18
CA ALA A 294 -17.52 -25.57 -3.00
C ALA A 294 -16.84 -26.71 -3.77
N PRO A 295 -17.61 -27.58 -4.45
CA PRO A 295 -17.02 -28.66 -5.25
C PRO A 295 -16.03 -28.15 -6.31
N ILE A 296 -14.87 -28.80 -6.40
CA ILE A 296 -13.88 -28.55 -7.45
C ILE A 296 -14.46 -29.03 -8.78
N LYS A 297 -14.34 -28.22 -9.83
CA LYS A 297 -14.78 -28.59 -11.18
C LYS A 297 -14.11 -29.89 -11.64
N PRO A 298 -14.84 -30.81 -12.31
CA PRO A 298 -14.24 -32.02 -12.86
C PRO A 298 -13.02 -31.69 -13.73
N ASN A 299 -11.97 -32.52 -13.66
CA ASN A 299 -10.68 -32.36 -14.36
C ASN A 299 -9.74 -31.26 -13.82
N ASN A 300 -10.15 -30.44 -12.86
CA ASN A 300 -9.17 -29.72 -12.04
C ASN A 300 -8.48 -30.68 -11.06
N PRO A 301 -7.23 -30.40 -10.63
CA PRO A 301 -6.51 -31.25 -9.70
C PRO A 301 -7.27 -31.36 -8.36
N SER A 302 -7.23 -32.55 -7.75
CA SER A 302 -7.71 -32.76 -6.39
C SER A 302 -6.84 -32.00 -5.38
N LEU A 303 -7.40 -31.71 -4.21
CA LEU A 303 -6.61 -31.20 -3.10
C LEU A 303 -5.56 -32.23 -2.67
N PRO A 304 -4.42 -31.78 -2.12
CA PRO A 304 -3.48 -32.68 -1.45
C PRO A 304 -4.16 -33.39 -0.27
N PRO A 305 -3.62 -34.55 0.16
CA PRO A 305 -4.07 -35.22 1.37
C PRO A 305 -4.15 -34.26 2.57
N ASP A 306 -5.21 -34.40 3.38
CA ASP A 306 -5.49 -33.55 4.54
C ASP A 306 -5.57 -32.03 4.26
N GLY A 307 -5.69 -31.64 2.99
CA GLY A 307 -5.75 -30.24 2.59
C GLY A 307 -4.43 -29.49 2.79
N GLN A 308 -3.27 -30.17 2.72
CA GLN A 308 -1.98 -29.50 2.88
C GLN A 308 -0.82 -30.15 2.11
N TRP A 309 0.09 -29.31 1.63
CA TRP A 309 1.42 -29.72 1.17
C TRP A 309 2.44 -29.54 2.30
N THR A 310 2.92 -30.62 2.89
CA THR A 310 3.84 -30.62 4.04
C THR A 310 5.31 -30.50 3.61
N GLY A 311 6.18 -30.07 4.53
CA GLY A 311 7.62 -29.95 4.26
C GLY A 311 8.00 -28.70 3.44
N ALA A 312 7.11 -27.71 3.40
CA ALA A 312 7.41 -26.40 2.84
C ALA A 312 8.43 -25.68 3.73
N THR A 313 9.52 -25.19 3.12
CA THR A 313 10.55 -24.41 3.82
C THR A 313 10.83 -23.12 3.08
N PHE A 314 10.93 -22.01 3.79
CA PHE A 314 11.58 -20.82 3.27
C PHE A 314 12.45 -20.15 4.33
N SER A 315 13.42 -19.36 3.90
CA SER A 315 14.40 -18.75 4.81
C SER A 315 14.71 -17.32 4.44
N PHE A 316 15.14 -16.53 5.43
CA PHE A 316 15.71 -15.20 5.25
C PHE A 316 17.21 -15.27 5.53
N SER A 317 18.04 -15.24 4.49
CA SER A 317 19.49 -15.21 4.59
C SER A 317 19.99 -13.86 5.07
N VAL A 318 21.07 -13.88 5.86
CA VAL A 318 21.81 -12.68 6.29
C VAL A 318 23.17 -12.55 5.59
N SER A 319 23.42 -13.38 4.57
CA SER A 319 24.67 -13.33 3.78
C SER A 319 24.87 -11.97 3.09
N ASP A 320 23.77 -11.33 2.70
CA ASP A 320 23.72 -9.91 2.35
C ASP A 320 22.79 -9.22 3.35
N THR A 321 23.39 -8.44 4.25
CA THR A 321 22.66 -7.70 5.30
C THR A 321 21.75 -6.62 4.70
N ASN A 322 22.11 -6.02 3.57
CA ASN A 322 21.26 -5.02 2.92
C ASN A 322 20.04 -5.70 2.31
N ALA A 323 20.23 -6.82 1.61
CA ALA A 323 19.11 -7.59 1.07
C ALA A 323 18.17 -8.10 2.18
N PHE A 324 18.72 -8.54 3.32
CA PHE A 324 17.93 -8.95 4.49
C PHE A 324 17.09 -7.80 5.04
N ASN A 325 17.71 -6.65 5.34
CA ASN A 325 16.99 -5.50 5.87
C ASN A 325 15.97 -4.95 4.85
N ASN A 326 16.29 -4.95 3.56
CA ASN A 326 15.34 -4.54 2.51
C ASN A 326 14.15 -5.49 2.42
N ALA A 327 14.36 -6.80 2.57
CA ALA A 327 13.25 -7.76 2.62
C ALA A 327 12.33 -7.50 3.82
N VAL A 328 12.90 -7.21 5.00
CA VAL A 328 12.11 -6.89 6.21
C VAL A 328 11.40 -5.55 6.07
N TYR A 329 12.13 -4.46 5.79
CA TYR A 329 11.57 -3.11 5.71
C TYR A 329 10.66 -2.87 4.52
N GLY A 330 11.07 -3.32 3.35
CA GLY A 330 10.29 -3.20 2.12
C GLY A 330 9.12 -4.17 2.06
N GLN A 331 9.10 -5.20 2.92
CA GLN A 331 8.14 -6.32 2.90
C GLN A 331 7.94 -6.90 1.49
N THR A 332 8.96 -6.74 0.65
CA THR A 332 8.95 -7.05 -0.76
C THR A 332 10.33 -7.61 -1.06
N ALA A 333 10.38 -8.90 -1.39
CA ALA A 333 11.46 -9.41 -2.21
C ALA A 333 10.86 -9.62 -3.60
N PRO A 334 11.59 -9.32 -4.68
CA PRO A 334 11.25 -9.93 -5.96
C PRO A 334 11.39 -11.46 -5.76
N LEU A 335 10.40 -12.21 -6.23
CA LEU A 335 10.37 -13.68 -6.19
C LEU A 335 11.43 -14.31 -7.11
N ASP A 336 12.32 -13.50 -7.70
CA ASP A 336 13.50 -13.96 -8.41
C ASP A 336 14.67 -14.13 -7.42
N ASN A 337 15.51 -15.14 -7.65
CA ASN A 337 16.53 -15.66 -6.73
C ASN A 337 17.70 -14.69 -6.39
N LYS A 338 17.46 -13.38 -6.36
CA LYS A 338 18.42 -12.32 -6.02
C LYS A 338 18.13 -11.65 -4.66
N GLY A 339 17.04 -12.04 -3.98
CA GLY A 339 16.66 -11.52 -2.66
C GLY A 339 17.21 -12.35 -1.49
N ALA A 340 17.07 -11.81 -0.28
CA ALA A 340 17.41 -12.54 0.95
C ALA A 340 16.47 -13.72 1.25
N VAL A 341 15.38 -13.88 0.51
CA VAL A 341 14.37 -14.93 0.76
C VAL A 341 14.54 -16.10 -0.20
N ILE A 342 14.64 -17.32 0.33
CA ILE A 342 14.83 -18.55 -0.46
C ILE A 342 13.74 -19.56 -0.11
N PHE A 343 12.97 -20.00 -1.11
CA PHE A 343 11.97 -21.06 -0.98
C PHE A 343 12.57 -22.41 -1.41
N THR A 344 12.41 -23.43 -0.57
CA THR A 344 12.94 -24.79 -0.81
C THR A 344 11.95 -25.86 -0.35
N GLY A 345 12.05 -27.04 -0.94
CA GLY A 345 11.17 -28.18 -0.65
C GLY A 345 10.11 -28.42 -1.72
N GLN A 346 9.68 -29.68 -1.83
CA GLN A 346 8.79 -30.17 -2.88
C GLN A 346 7.39 -29.53 -2.81
N ALA A 347 6.92 -29.18 -1.60
CA ALA A 347 5.63 -28.54 -1.40
C ALA A 347 5.42 -27.27 -2.23
N TRP A 348 6.46 -26.46 -2.45
CA TRP A 348 6.35 -25.26 -3.30
C TRP A 348 6.15 -25.60 -4.77
N SER A 349 6.84 -26.63 -5.26
CA SER A 349 6.70 -27.13 -6.62
C SER A 349 5.31 -27.73 -6.83
N ASP A 350 4.81 -28.47 -5.85
CA ASP A 350 3.47 -29.07 -5.89
C ASP A 350 2.39 -27.99 -5.86
N PHE A 351 2.52 -27.00 -4.97
CA PHE A 351 1.61 -25.85 -4.91
C PHE A 351 1.62 -25.06 -6.23
N LYS A 352 2.80 -24.78 -6.80
CA LYS A 352 2.91 -24.11 -8.10
C LYS A 352 2.19 -24.90 -9.19
N THR A 353 2.46 -26.21 -9.27
CA THR A 353 1.85 -27.11 -10.24
C THR A 353 0.33 -27.14 -10.09
N PHE A 354 -0.18 -27.20 -8.86
CA PHE A 354 -1.60 -27.13 -8.58
C PHE A 354 -2.21 -25.83 -9.14
N THR A 355 -1.65 -24.67 -8.81
CA THR A 355 -2.18 -23.39 -9.30
C THR A 355 -2.14 -23.24 -10.82
N GLN A 356 -1.14 -23.83 -11.50
CA GLN A 356 -1.05 -23.84 -12.96
C GLN A 356 -2.06 -24.79 -13.61
N ALA A 357 -2.38 -25.89 -12.94
CA ALA A 357 -3.32 -26.91 -13.41
C ALA A 357 -4.78 -26.56 -13.11
N THR A 358 -5.07 -25.78 -12.07
CA THR A 358 -6.43 -25.36 -11.73
C THR A 358 -6.90 -24.23 -12.63
N ARG A 359 -7.84 -24.52 -13.54
CA ARG A 359 -8.36 -23.60 -14.55
C ARG A 359 -9.82 -23.21 -14.31
N LYS A 360 -10.20 -22.07 -14.89
CA LYS A 360 -11.59 -21.60 -14.94
C LYS A 360 -12.51 -22.66 -15.55
N ASP A 361 -12.13 -23.20 -16.71
CA ASP A 361 -12.78 -24.33 -17.37
C ASP A 361 -11.70 -25.36 -17.79
N PRO A 362 -11.52 -26.45 -17.03
CA PRO A 362 -10.51 -27.46 -17.35
C PRO A 362 -10.84 -28.30 -18.59
N SER A 363 -12.05 -28.20 -19.15
CA SER A 363 -12.39 -28.86 -20.42
C SER A 363 -11.84 -28.11 -21.64
N GLN A 364 -11.44 -26.85 -21.47
CA GLN A 364 -10.91 -26.01 -22.53
C GLN A 364 -9.36 -25.92 -22.46
N PRO A 365 -8.68 -25.67 -23.59
CA PRO A 365 -7.27 -25.32 -23.58
C PRO A 365 -6.98 -24.13 -22.66
N HIS A 366 -5.81 -24.13 -22.04
CA HIS A 366 -5.35 -23.01 -21.22
C HIS A 366 -5.18 -21.75 -22.07
N ASN A 367 -5.70 -20.63 -21.58
CA ASN A 367 -5.48 -19.31 -22.17
C ASN A 367 -5.55 -18.24 -21.06
N PRO A 368 -4.48 -17.49 -20.76
CA PRO A 368 -4.47 -16.52 -19.67
C PRO A 368 -5.58 -15.45 -19.74
N SER A 369 -6.12 -15.16 -20.92
CA SER A 369 -7.15 -14.13 -21.11
C SER A 369 -8.57 -14.69 -21.08
N THR A 370 -8.80 -15.88 -21.65
CA THR A 370 -10.17 -16.43 -21.83
C THR A 370 -10.46 -17.63 -20.94
N ASN A 371 -9.44 -18.37 -20.54
CA ASN A 371 -9.51 -19.53 -19.65
C ASN A 371 -8.29 -19.58 -18.71
N PRO A 372 -8.17 -18.59 -17.81
CA PRO A 372 -7.01 -18.48 -16.92
C PRO A 372 -6.95 -19.65 -15.94
N SER A 373 -5.75 -19.95 -15.50
CA SER A 373 -5.45 -20.73 -14.30
C SER A 373 -5.39 -19.84 -13.06
N LEU A 374 -5.40 -20.42 -11.86
CA LEU A 374 -5.15 -19.67 -10.63
C LEU A 374 -3.76 -19.02 -10.65
N TYR A 375 -2.78 -19.63 -11.32
CA TYR A 375 -1.46 -19.05 -11.50
C TYR A 375 -1.51 -17.75 -12.32
N ASP A 376 -2.30 -17.70 -13.40
CA ASP A 376 -2.46 -16.48 -14.22
C ASP A 376 -3.16 -15.36 -13.45
N LEU A 377 -4.01 -15.72 -12.47
CA LEU A 377 -4.61 -14.79 -11.53
C LEU A 377 -3.65 -14.35 -10.40
N GLY A 378 -2.41 -14.82 -10.42
CA GLY A 378 -1.37 -14.46 -9.44
C GLY A 378 -1.49 -15.19 -8.10
N ALA A 379 -2.24 -16.30 -8.02
CA ALA A 379 -2.46 -17.00 -6.75
C ALA A 379 -1.17 -17.50 -6.08
N TYR A 380 -0.26 -18.08 -6.86
CA TYR A 380 1.02 -18.56 -6.36
C TYR A 380 1.86 -17.41 -5.78
N ASP A 381 2.17 -16.40 -6.60
CA ASP A 381 3.04 -15.28 -6.21
C ASP A 381 2.46 -14.46 -5.05
N THR A 382 1.15 -14.22 -5.06
CA THR A 382 0.46 -13.49 -3.99
C THR A 382 0.52 -14.25 -2.67
N THR A 383 0.39 -15.58 -2.71
CA THR A 383 0.50 -16.43 -1.51
C THR A 383 1.93 -16.44 -0.96
N LEU A 384 2.95 -16.52 -1.81
CA LEU A 384 4.35 -16.40 -1.37
C LEU A 384 4.62 -15.03 -0.70
N ARG A 385 4.14 -13.94 -1.32
CA ARG A 385 4.27 -12.59 -0.75
C ARG A 385 3.51 -12.44 0.56
N MET A 386 2.35 -13.07 0.70
CA MET A 386 1.62 -13.09 1.98
C MET A 386 2.48 -13.72 3.08
N PHE A 387 3.10 -14.88 2.83
CA PHE A 387 3.92 -15.58 3.82
C PHE A 387 5.16 -14.79 4.22
N ILE A 388 5.86 -14.19 3.25
CA ILE A 388 6.96 -13.25 3.53
C ILE A 388 6.46 -12.09 4.38
N GLY A 389 5.33 -11.51 3.99
CA GLY A 389 4.67 -10.42 4.71
C GLY A 389 4.39 -10.80 6.17
N GLU A 390 3.83 -11.97 6.46
CA GLU A 390 3.53 -12.34 7.85
C GLU A 390 4.76 -12.36 8.76
N VAL A 391 5.89 -12.90 8.26
CA VAL A 391 7.15 -12.90 9.00
C VAL A 391 7.70 -11.48 9.13
N THR A 392 7.77 -10.75 8.02
CA THR A 392 8.38 -9.41 8.00
C THR A 392 7.57 -8.37 8.76
N THR A 393 6.24 -8.33 8.62
CA THR A 393 5.37 -7.48 9.44
C THR A 393 5.45 -7.87 10.91
N GLY A 394 5.55 -9.17 11.23
CA GLY A 394 5.75 -9.65 12.60
C GLY A 394 7.03 -9.11 13.25
N LEU A 395 8.14 -9.09 12.51
CA LEU A 395 9.38 -8.46 12.93
C LEU A 395 9.24 -6.94 13.03
N LEU A 396 8.70 -6.28 12.00
CA LEU A 396 8.55 -4.82 11.96
C LEU A 396 7.71 -4.30 13.12
N GLY A 397 6.63 -4.99 13.46
CA GLY A 397 5.73 -4.63 14.56
C GLY A 397 6.29 -4.96 15.94
N GLY A 398 7.33 -5.80 16.04
CA GLY A 398 7.90 -6.22 17.33
C GLY A 398 7.19 -7.42 17.97
N PHE A 399 6.35 -8.16 17.23
CA PHE A 399 5.54 -9.26 17.78
C PHE A 399 6.37 -10.48 18.19
N PHE A 400 7.45 -10.75 17.46
CA PHE A 400 8.34 -11.87 17.77
C PHE A 400 8.98 -11.69 19.14
N ASN A 401 8.96 -12.73 19.97
CA ASN A 401 9.55 -12.67 21.32
C ASN A 401 9.05 -11.51 22.21
N SER A 402 7.86 -10.95 21.93
CA SER A 402 7.22 -9.98 22.81
C SER A 402 6.54 -10.67 23.99
N ASP A 403 6.89 -10.23 25.21
CA ASP A 403 6.24 -10.63 26.45
C ASP A 403 4.96 -9.84 26.76
N TYR A 404 4.61 -8.86 25.92
CA TYR A 404 3.37 -8.11 26.07
C TYR A 404 2.17 -9.05 26.01
N GLN A 405 1.21 -8.90 26.92
CA GLN A 405 0.07 -9.81 27.04
C GLN A 405 -1.24 -9.15 26.62
N VAL A 406 -2.05 -9.87 25.84
CA VAL A 406 -3.44 -9.52 25.56
C VAL A 406 -4.31 -10.70 25.97
N GLY A 407 -5.31 -10.46 26.84
CA GLY A 407 -6.16 -11.52 27.37
C GLY A 407 -5.39 -12.61 28.13
N GLY A 408 -4.27 -12.25 28.77
CA GLY A 408 -3.41 -13.20 29.51
C GLY A 408 -2.49 -14.05 28.63
N VAL A 409 -2.47 -13.86 27.31
CA VAL A 409 -1.57 -14.56 26.40
C VAL A 409 -0.50 -13.60 25.89
N ALA A 410 0.77 -13.97 26.04
CA ALA A 410 1.88 -13.19 25.49
C ALA A 410 1.85 -13.21 23.94
N LEU A 411 2.13 -12.08 23.30
CA LEU A 411 2.09 -11.95 21.83
C LEU A 411 3.00 -12.95 21.12
N LYS A 412 4.17 -13.27 21.69
CA LYS A 412 5.09 -14.28 21.15
C LYS A 412 4.49 -15.70 21.06
N ASN A 413 3.44 -15.98 21.83
CA ASN A 413 2.74 -17.26 21.87
C ASN A 413 1.46 -17.27 21.01
N MET A 414 1.10 -16.14 20.39
CA MET A 414 -0.02 -16.06 19.47
C MET A 414 0.38 -16.45 18.05
N TYR A 415 -0.58 -16.95 17.28
CA TYR A 415 -0.46 -17.15 15.84
C TYR A 415 -0.53 -15.81 15.11
N SER A 416 0.15 -15.70 13.96
CA SER A 416 0.24 -14.41 13.28
C SER A 416 -1.11 -13.80 12.89
N ASN A 417 -2.10 -14.61 12.50
CA ASN A 417 -3.47 -14.12 12.27
C ASN A 417 -4.14 -13.48 13.48
N GLN A 418 -3.77 -13.87 14.70
CA GLN A 418 -4.36 -13.32 15.92
C GLN A 418 -3.85 -11.90 16.21
N TRP A 419 -2.59 -11.58 15.87
CA TRP A 419 -2.03 -10.24 16.03
C TRP A 419 -2.85 -9.19 15.25
N TRP A 420 -3.34 -9.56 14.07
CA TRP A 420 -4.11 -8.66 13.21
C TRP A 420 -5.55 -8.45 13.68
N SER A 421 -6.00 -9.21 14.68
CA SER A 421 -7.32 -9.09 15.29
C SER A 421 -7.30 -8.43 16.67
N LEU A 422 -6.16 -7.88 17.09
CA LEU A 422 -6.04 -7.13 18.34
C LEU A 422 -6.85 -5.83 18.27
N ASN A 423 -7.64 -5.57 19.30
CA ASN A 423 -8.45 -4.35 19.44
C ASN A 423 -8.36 -3.82 20.90
N PRO A 424 -7.82 -2.60 21.14
CA PRO A 424 -7.16 -1.75 20.15
C PRO A 424 -5.91 -2.41 19.58
N MET A 425 -5.51 -1.99 18.38
CA MET A 425 -4.23 -2.42 17.81
C MET A 425 -3.08 -1.82 18.61
N VAL A 426 -2.15 -2.67 19.06
CA VAL A 426 -0.94 -2.30 19.81
C VAL A 426 0.29 -2.82 19.06
N ALA A 427 1.35 -2.01 18.96
CA ALA A 427 2.55 -2.37 18.20
C ALA A 427 3.80 -1.59 18.67
N TYR A 428 4.96 -1.96 18.14
CA TYR A 428 6.23 -1.25 18.30
C TYR A 428 6.68 -1.07 19.76
N SER A 429 6.90 0.18 20.19
CA SER A 429 7.34 0.58 21.53
C SER A 429 6.39 0.09 22.62
N GLU A 430 5.09 0.01 22.34
CA GLU A 430 4.10 -0.44 23.33
C GLU A 430 4.28 -1.92 23.68
N ILE A 431 4.64 -2.76 22.69
CA ILE A 431 4.76 -4.21 22.88
C ILE A 431 6.22 -4.67 23.09
N GLN A 432 7.19 -3.80 22.83
CA GLN A 432 8.62 -4.02 23.06
C GLN A 432 9.24 -2.84 23.85
N PRO A 433 8.73 -2.49 25.05
CA PRO A 433 9.14 -1.27 25.75
C PRO A 433 10.58 -1.27 26.23
N LEU A 434 11.17 -2.46 26.42
CA LEU A 434 12.55 -2.62 26.90
C LEU A 434 13.57 -2.78 25.76
N HIS A 435 13.10 -2.95 24.52
CA HIS A 435 13.94 -3.31 23.39
C HIS A 435 13.49 -2.58 22.11
N PRO A 436 14.34 -1.77 21.46
CA PRO A 436 14.00 -1.06 20.22
C PRO A 436 14.04 -1.98 18.99
N PHE A 437 13.71 -3.25 19.17
CA PHE A 437 13.80 -4.30 18.17
C PHE A 437 12.53 -4.36 17.31
N TYR A 438 12.18 -3.22 16.71
CA TYR A 438 11.04 -3.05 15.82
C TYR A 438 11.35 -1.94 14.81
N ASN A 439 10.42 -1.66 13.89
CA ASN A 439 10.60 -0.57 12.94
C ASN A 439 10.50 0.79 13.63
N LEU A 440 11.63 1.38 14.01
CA LEU A 440 11.67 2.69 14.66
C LEU A 440 11.06 3.82 13.82
N TYR A 441 11.16 3.77 12.49
CA TYR A 441 10.53 4.76 11.61
C TYR A 441 9.01 4.72 11.74
N ALA A 442 8.45 3.51 11.60
CA ALA A 442 7.03 3.32 11.69
C ALA A 442 6.49 3.55 13.10
N ALA A 443 7.27 3.27 14.14
CA ALA A 443 6.90 3.59 15.51
C ALA A 443 6.74 5.10 15.73
N VAL A 444 7.64 5.93 15.17
CA VAL A 444 7.46 7.39 15.22
C VAL A 444 6.17 7.79 14.53
N ILE A 445 5.87 7.25 13.34
CA ILE A 445 4.61 7.57 12.64
C ILE A 445 3.40 7.07 13.44
N PHE A 446 3.46 5.86 13.99
CA PHE A 446 2.40 5.25 14.78
C PHE A 446 2.12 6.08 16.03
N ASP A 447 3.14 6.45 16.79
CA ASP A 447 3.01 7.23 18.02
C ASP A 447 2.43 8.63 17.75
N GLU A 448 2.83 9.27 16.65
CA GLU A 448 2.44 10.64 16.32
C GLU A 448 1.11 10.74 15.58
N SER A 449 0.60 9.63 15.05
CA SER A 449 -0.69 9.55 14.35
C SER A 449 -1.71 8.64 15.04
N HIS A 450 -1.31 7.89 16.06
CA HIS A 450 -2.10 6.81 16.67
C HIS A 450 -2.61 5.79 15.64
N ASN A 451 -1.71 5.28 14.80
CA ASN A 451 -2.01 4.33 13.70
C ASN A 451 -2.94 4.88 12.60
N THR A 452 -3.07 6.21 12.49
CA THR A 452 -3.92 6.85 11.47
C THR A 452 -3.12 7.38 10.26
N VAL A 453 -1.85 7.00 10.12
CA VAL A 453 -1.05 7.26 8.91
C VAL A 453 -0.26 6.00 8.56
N TYR A 454 -0.23 5.62 7.27
CA TYR A 454 0.57 4.48 6.82
C TYR A 454 2.07 4.75 7.05
N GLY A 455 2.70 3.99 7.95
CA GLY A 455 4.14 4.07 8.24
C GLY A 455 4.97 2.87 7.76
N VAL A 456 4.31 1.79 7.34
CA VAL A 456 4.94 0.60 6.74
C VAL A 456 4.16 0.13 5.52
N PRO A 457 4.80 -0.57 4.57
CA PRO A 457 4.07 -1.30 3.54
C PRO A 457 3.03 -2.24 4.16
N TYR A 458 1.91 -2.47 3.47
CA TYR A 458 0.85 -3.38 3.92
C TYR A 458 0.35 -3.12 5.37
N SER A 459 0.32 -1.86 5.82
CA SER A 459 -0.15 -1.56 7.18
C SER A 459 -1.67 -1.68 7.33
N ASP A 460 -2.40 -1.99 6.25
CA ASP A 460 -3.79 -2.46 6.29
C ASP A 460 -3.92 -3.77 7.08
N ARG A 461 -2.81 -4.46 7.35
CA ARG A 461 -2.76 -5.59 8.29
C ARG A 461 -2.97 -5.17 9.76
N PHE A 462 -2.78 -3.89 10.13
CA PHE A 462 -2.97 -3.37 11.49
C PHE A 462 -4.42 -2.95 11.77
N GLY A 463 -5.41 -3.68 11.27
CA GLY A 463 -6.85 -3.43 11.51
C GLY A 463 -7.55 -2.77 10.34
N THR A 464 -8.49 -1.85 10.58
CA THR A 464 -9.27 -1.18 9.51
C THR A 464 -8.45 -0.21 8.64
N GLY A 465 -7.15 -0.09 8.91
CA GLY A 465 -6.24 0.82 8.23
C GLY A 465 -6.56 2.31 8.49
N PRO A 466 -5.63 3.22 8.17
CA PRO A 466 -5.84 4.67 8.22
C PRO A 466 -6.65 5.18 7.02
N LEU A 467 -7.70 4.44 6.63
CA LEU A 467 -8.53 4.71 5.46
C LEU A 467 -9.66 5.66 5.83
N VAL A 468 -9.93 6.63 4.98
CA VAL A 468 -11.05 7.57 5.10
C VAL A 468 -11.95 7.39 3.90
N ASN A 469 -13.25 7.27 4.12
CA ASN A 469 -14.22 7.10 3.05
C ASN A 469 -14.48 8.43 2.32
N THR A 470 -14.63 8.38 1.01
CA THR A 470 -14.97 9.54 0.15
C THR A 470 -16.43 9.59 -0.25
N VAL A 471 -17.16 8.46 -0.20
CA VAL A 471 -18.57 8.36 -0.59
C VAL A 471 -19.49 8.13 0.60
N SER A 472 -19.26 7.10 1.41
CA SER A 472 -20.07 6.86 2.60
C SER A 472 -19.28 6.17 3.71
N PHE A 473 -19.62 6.50 4.96
CA PHE A 473 -19.06 5.90 6.17
C PHE A 473 -20.19 5.45 7.08
N ASN A 474 -20.21 4.15 7.44
CA ASN A 474 -21.26 3.55 8.28
C ASN A 474 -22.70 3.87 7.81
N GLY A 475 -22.91 3.93 6.49
CA GLY A 475 -24.21 4.24 5.87
C GLY A 475 -24.54 5.73 5.78
N THR A 476 -23.71 6.62 6.31
CA THR A 476 -23.85 8.08 6.14
C THR A 476 -23.03 8.56 4.96
N GLU A 477 -23.61 9.40 4.10
CA GLU A 477 -22.92 10.01 2.96
C GLU A 477 -21.82 10.97 3.42
N VAL A 478 -20.65 10.85 2.79
CA VAL A 478 -19.53 11.78 2.96
C VAL A 478 -19.66 12.87 1.91
N ASN A 479 -19.81 14.12 2.35
CA ASN A 479 -20.00 15.26 1.45
C ASN A 479 -18.66 15.97 1.14
N TYR A 480 -17.78 16.09 2.14
CA TYR A 480 -16.49 16.72 1.94
C TYR A 480 -15.41 16.24 2.92
N TRP A 481 -14.16 16.40 2.52
CA TRP A 481 -13.02 16.36 3.45
C TRP A 481 -12.45 17.75 3.70
N VAL A 482 -11.81 17.90 4.86
CA VAL A 482 -10.88 18.99 5.16
C VAL A 482 -9.49 18.40 5.35
N LEU A 483 -8.57 18.73 4.44
CA LEU A 483 -7.15 18.43 4.58
C LEU A 483 -6.48 19.49 5.46
N GLY A 484 -6.03 19.10 6.64
CA GLY A 484 -5.16 19.92 7.49
C GLY A 484 -3.74 19.91 6.95
N VAL A 485 -3.21 21.09 6.62
CA VAL A 485 -1.86 21.29 6.06
C VAL A 485 -0.94 21.82 7.16
N GLY A 486 -0.08 20.96 7.70
CA GLY A 486 0.89 21.32 8.73
C GLY A 486 2.11 22.06 8.17
N ALA A 487 2.88 22.74 9.03
CA ALA A 487 4.13 23.35 8.59
C ALA A 487 5.13 22.25 8.18
N PRO A 488 5.81 22.36 7.03
CA PRO A 488 6.78 21.38 6.57
C PRO A 488 8.08 21.52 7.36
N LEU A 489 8.94 20.49 7.34
CA LEU A 489 10.29 20.59 7.87
C LEU A 489 11.04 21.85 7.37
N PRO A 490 11.83 22.54 8.22
CA PRO A 490 12.04 22.31 9.66
C PRO A 490 11.02 23.05 10.56
N GLY A 491 9.80 23.30 10.06
CA GLY A 491 8.77 24.12 10.67
C GLY A 491 8.33 23.66 12.07
N THR A 492 7.93 24.64 12.89
CA THR A 492 7.65 24.50 14.32
C THR A 492 6.18 24.72 14.69
N LYS A 493 5.29 24.88 13.70
CA LYS A 493 3.85 25.01 13.94
C LYS A 493 3.15 23.69 13.64
N ALA A 494 2.44 23.15 14.63
CA ALA A 494 1.72 21.90 14.52
C ALA A 494 0.30 22.10 13.98
N LEU A 495 -0.30 21.00 13.52
CA LEU A 495 -1.75 20.94 13.30
C LEU A 495 -2.48 21.11 14.64
N PRO A 496 -3.71 21.67 14.63
CA PRO A 496 -4.61 21.53 15.76
C PRO A 496 -4.75 20.02 16.06
N GLY A 497 -4.39 19.61 17.28
CA GLY A 497 -4.35 18.20 17.63
C GLY A 497 -5.69 17.51 17.39
N ILE A 498 -5.64 16.21 17.13
CA ILE A 498 -6.82 15.35 17.24
C ILE A 498 -7.28 15.44 18.69
N MET A 499 -8.41 16.09 18.97
CA MET A 499 -9.10 15.83 20.23
C MET A 499 -9.62 14.40 20.13
N MET A 500 -8.83 13.44 20.61
CA MET A 500 -9.39 12.16 20.98
C MET A 500 -10.43 12.45 22.06
N LEU A 501 -11.70 12.46 21.68
CA LEU A 501 -12.72 11.96 22.57
C LEU A 501 -12.30 10.51 22.84
N LEU A 502 -11.56 10.32 23.93
CA LEU A 502 -11.48 9.07 24.64
C LEU A 502 -12.92 8.68 25.00
N LEU A 503 -13.64 8.09 24.04
CA LEU A 503 -14.83 7.32 24.33
C LEU A 503 -14.32 6.10 25.08
N GLY A 504 -14.23 6.26 26.40
CA GLY A 504 -14.09 5.15 27.32
C GLY A 504 -15.26 4.20 27.10
N ASN A 505 -14.94 3.03 26.58
CA ASN A 505 -15.59 1.80 26.98
C ASN A 505 -14.47 0.90 27.50
N GLN A 506 -14.15 1.08 28.79
CA GLN A 506 -13.71 -0.04 29.62
C GLN A 506 -14.93 -0.87 29.97
#